data_AF-A0A3P7UYG5-F1
#
_entry.id   AF-A0A3P7UYG5-F1
#
_cell.length_a   1.000
_cell.length_b   1.000
_cell.length_c   1.000
_cell.angle_alpha   90.00
_cell.angle_beta   90.00
_cell.angle_gamma   90.00
#
_symmetry.space_group_name_H-M   'P 1'
#
loop_
_entity.id
_entity.type
_entity.pdbx_description
1 polymer ?
#
loop_
_entity_poly.entity_id
_entity_poly.type
_entity_poly.pdbx_seq_one_letter_code
_entity_poly.pdbx_strand_id
1 'polypeptide(L)'
;MVSELIDDYRDRKERFIQKKDNQKSRGFRVNNDRYPPLRSLPLYGGLPAHEQLRVFERPTHAVRTVVVATNVAEASITLPRVGYVVDCGYARLRAYNPDNALEALVTLPVSKASANQRAGRAGRVRVGEVYRLYTEEAYRLILPRFTAPESQRSDLSAALLRLKSLGVDSLVKFDWLPPRPPSRHLGQAAERLVSLGALSVATGMPMTERGAKLGGLCSACGLNDPAAAAALLGAVEEGCTTEIAAIVSLMQLQSVFVSNANYRKTADRSRRVLFGTTSGDHLTELNAFTAYEAQSSELNPVELQKWCQSAGLNARALQHAVYLRDRILGVLERSKMPCVSVEPPGNPQPIIRALLRGFFTQASLLILALVVSFICLTVGCKSIRVFYPLVAYFNVIDIVFQVAQLSPSTSHYITVRGNHALRLHPSCVLYAAPSTSRWPKWILFSRVHLSAPVHDNPLATSTSNDPAIATATCISGVSAIEPDWLMELAPHYFHFGTAREHALSK
;
A
#
# COMPACT_ATOMS: atom_id res chain seq x y z
N MET A 1 -21.86 12.10 -21.32
CA MET A 1 -20.67 12.06 -22.21
C MET A 1 -19.61 11.04 -21.78
N VAL A 2 -18.88 11.19 -20.67
CA VAL A 2 -17.87 10.17 -20.26
C VAL A 2 -18.52 8.90 -19.70
N SER A 3 -19.62 9.03 -18.95
CA SER A 3 -20.43 7.91 -18.46
C SER A 3 -20.98 7.06 -19.60
N GLU A 4 -21.62 7.70 -20.59
CA GLU A 4 -22.16 7.03 -21.78
C GLU A 4 -21.07 6.32 -22.61
N LEU A 5 -19.84 6.85 -22.63
CA LEU A 5 -18.70 6.23 -23.32
C LEU A 5 -18.18 5.00 -22.56
N ILE A 6 -18.23 5.05 -21.21
CA ILE A 6 -17.87 3.92 -20.35
C ILE A 6 -18.93 2.83 -20.44
N ASP A 7 -20.21 3.20 -20.46
CA ASP A 7 -21.33 2.28 -20.60
C ASP A 7 -21.34 1.65 -22.00
N ASP A 8 -21.10 2.41 -23.07
CA ASP A 8 -20.93 1.86 -24.42
C ASP A 8 -19.70 0.94 -24.50
N TYR A 9 -18.59 1.27 -23.82
CA TYR A 9 -17.43 0.39 -23.75
C TYR A 9 -17.72 -0.91 -22.97
N ARG A 10 -18.53 -0.82 -21.91
CA ARG A 10 -18.95 -1.96 -21.08
C ARG A 10 -19.91 -2.87 -21.84
N ASP A 11 -20.90 -2.29 -22.52
CA ASP A 11 -21.81 -3.01 -23.41
C ASP A 11 -21.07 -3.66 -24.57
N ARG A 12 -20.06 -2.99 -25.14
CA ARG A 12 -19.20 -3.58 -26.18
C ARG A 12 -18.37 -4.74 -25.62
N LYS A 13 -17.86 -4.62 -24.39
CA LYS A 13 -17.10 -5.69 -23.72
C LYS A 13 -17.99 -6.89 -23.38
N GLU A 14 -19.19 -6.68 -22.86
CA GLU A 14 -20.16 -7.75 -22.57
C GLU A 14 -20.65 -8.42 -23.84
N ARG A 15 -20.97 -7.64 -24.89
CA ARG A 15 -21.31 -8.18 -26.21
C ARG A 15 -20.15 -8.96 -26.82
N PHE A 16 -18.91 -8.56 -26.59
CA PHE A 16 -17.72 -9.29 -27.05
C PHE A 16 -17.51 -10.60 -26.28
N ILE A 17 -17.74 -10.62 -24.96
CA ILE A 17 -17.66 -11.83 -24.13
C ILE A 17 -18.78 -12.81 -24.49
N GLN A 18 -20.03 -12.33 -24.63
CA GLN A 18 -21.16 -13.14 -25.07
C GLN A 18 -20.96 -13.65 -26.50
N LYS A 19 -20.40 -12.86 -27.42
CA LYS A 19 -19.99 -13.34 -28.75
C LYS A 19 -18.94 -14.43 -28.67
N LYS A 20 -17.98 -14.35 -27.75
CA LYS A 20 -16.92 -15.34 -27.57
C LYS A 20 -17.45 -16.66 -27.01
N ASP A 21 -18.41 -16.61 -26.09
CA ASP A 21 -19.07 -17.80 -25.55
C ASP A 21 -20.06 -18.42 -26.55
N ASN A 22 -20.76 -17.60 -27.34
CA ASN A 22 -21.58 -18.08 -28.48
C ASN A 22 -20.74 -18.56 -29.69
N GLN A 23 -19.49 -18.11 -29.83
CA GLN A 23 -18.52 -18.62 -30.82
C GLN A 23 -17.81 -19.90 -30.36
N LYS A 24 -17.83 -20.24 -29.06
CA LYS A 24 -17.38 -21.55 -28.59
C LYS A 24 -18.37 -22.66 -28.92
N SER A 25 -19.66 -22.36 -29.03
CA SER A 25 -20.74 -23.31 -29.33
C SER A 25 -21.09 -23.39 -30.83
N ARG A 26 -20.76 -22.38 -31.63
CA ARG A 26 -20.76 -22.45 -33.10
C ARG A 26 -19.31 -22.39 -33.58
N GLY A 27 -18.77 -23.54 -33.96
CA GLY A 27 -17.44 -23.68 -34.54
C GLY A 27 -17.25 -22.80 -35.77
N PHE A 28 -16.92 -21.53 -35.56
CA PHE A 28 -16.29 -20.70 -36.56
C PHE A 28 -14.86 -21.22 -36.71
N ARG A 29 -14.66 -22.10 -37.71
CA ARG A 29 -13.35 -22.23 -38.35
C ARG A 29 -13.05 -20.88 -39.00
N VAL A 30 -12.56 -19.93 -38.20
CA VAL A 30 -11.73 -18.86 -38.73
C VAL A 30 -10.60 -19.57 -39.45
N ASN A 31 -10.42 -19.30 -40.75
CA ASN A 31 -9.25 -19.76 -41.49
C ASN A 31 -8.01 -19.24 -40.76
N ASN A 32 -7.51 -20.04 -39.83
CA ASN A 32 -6.44 -19.69 -38.91
C ASN A 32 -5.06 -19.76 -39.58
N ASP A 33 -5.03 -20.13 -40.88
CA ASP A 33 -3.82 -20.33 -41.67
C ASP A 33 -3.14 -19.03 -42.13
N ARG A 34 -3.72 -17.85 -41.85
CA ARG A 34 -3.13 -16.58 -42.30
C ARG A 34 -2.09 -15.96 -41.36
N TYR A 35 -2.05 -16.35 -40.09
CA TYR A 35 -1.14 -15.72 -39.13
C TYR A 35 -0.44 -16.76 -38.25
N PRO A 36 0.88 -16.62 -38.01
CA PRO A 36 1.60 -17.50 -37.11
C PRO A 36 1.00 -17.46 -35.69
N PRO A 37 1.01 -18.58 -34.95
CA PRO A 37 0.58 -18.61 -33.56
C PRO A 37 1.29 -17.57 -32.69
N LEU A 38 0.56 -17.02 -31.71
CA LEU A 38 1.05 -16.03 -30.77
C LEU A 38 1.19 -16.62 -29.36
N ARG A 39 2.36 -16.42 -28.74
CA ARG A 39 2.61 -16.75 -27.32
C ARG A 39 2.56 -15.49 -26.49
N SER A 40 1.50 -15.29 -25.71
CA SER A 40 1.36 -14.17 -24.78
C SER A 40 1.98 -14.48 -23.41
N LEU A 41 2.78 -13.55 -22.88
CA LEU A 41 3.42 -13.68 -21.56
C LEU A 41 3.23 -12.40 -20.75
N PRO A 42 2.72 -12.45 -19.51
CA PRO A 42 2.66 -11.30 -18.63
C PRO A 42 4.03 -11.00 -18.01
N LEU A 43 4.32 -9.74 -17.70
CA LEU A 43 5.51 -9.33 -16.96
C LEU A 43 5.20 -8.14 -16.03
N TYR A 44 5.12 -8.41 -14.73
CA TYR A 44 4.88 -7.38 -13.71
C TYR A 44 5.53 -7.79 -12.39
N GLY A 45 5.75 -6.83 -11.48
CA GLY A 45 6.56 -7.02 -10.27
C GLY A 45 6.04 -8.05 -9.26
N GLY A 46 4.78 -8.49 -9.38
CA GLY A 46 4.19 -9.53 -8.51
C GLY A 46 4.00 -10.89 -9.15
N LEU A 47 4.54 -11.07 -10.36
CA LEU A 47 4.56 -12.36 -11.02
C LEU A 47 5.62 -13.26 -10.34
N PRO A 48 5.37 -14.57 -10.12
CA PRO A 48 6.39 -15.48 -9.60
C PRO A 48 7.67 -15.47 -10.45
N ALA A 49 8.85 -15.54 -9.81
CA ALA A 49 10.13 -15.42 -10.53
C ALA A 49 10.29 -16.43 -11.69
N HIS A 50 9.76 -17.65 -11.57
CA HIS A 50 9.86 -18.64 -12.64
C HIS A 50 8.99 -18.25 -13.85
N GLU A 51 7.84 -17.61 -13.63
CA GLU A 51 7.00 -17.07 -14.70
C GLU A 51 7.59 -15.81 -15.32
N GLN A 52 8.23 -14.94 -14.52
CA GLN A 52 8.99 -13.80 -15.05
C GLN A 52 10.10 -14.26 -15.99
N LEU A 53 10.81 -15.34 -15.65
CA LEU A 53 11.90 -15.87 -16.48
C LEU A 53 11.44 -16.41 -17.84
N ARG A 54 10.15 -16.77 -17.99
CA ARG A 54 9.60 -17.29 -19.25
C ARG A 54 9.71 -16.29 -20.40
N VAL A 55 9.82 -14.99 -20.12
CA VAL A 55 10.00 -13.95 -21.15
C VAL A 55 11.36 -14.02 -21.85
N PHE A 56 12.33 -14.71 -21.24
CA PHE A 56 13.67 -14.92 -21.82
C PHE A 56 13.78 -16.22 -22.61
N GLU A 57 12.80 -17.12 -22.50
CA GLU A 57 12.79 -18.36 -23.28
C GLU A 57 12.77 -18.03 -24.77
N ARG A 58 13.66 -18.68 -25.52
CA ARG A 58 13.74 -18.46 -26.96
C ARG A 58 12.46 -19.00 -27.62
N PRO A 59 11.69 -18.16 -28.35
CA PRO A 59 10.56 -18.66 -29.09
C PRO A 59 10.99 -19.59 -30.21
N THR A 60 10.17 -20.59 -30.50
CA THR A 60 10.30 -21.40 -31.72
C THR A 60 10.04 -20.51 -32.93
N HIS A 61 10.70 -20.78 -34.06
CA HIS A 61 10.59 -19.95 -35.27
C HIS A 61 9.16 -19.84 -35.83
N ALA A 62 8.27 -20.76 -35.44
CA ALA A 62 6.87 -20.78 -35.85
C ALA A 62 5.94 -19.87 -35.03
N VAL A 63 6.39 -19.33 -33.88
CA VAL A 63 5.54 -18.62 -32.92
C VAL A 63 6.07 -17.22 -32.64
N ARG A 64 5.22 -16.20 -32.73
CA ARG A 64 5.56 -14.84 -32.30
C ARG A 64 5.27 -14.67 -30.81
N THR A 65 6.24 -14.19 -30.05
CA THR A 65 6.03 -13.87 -28.62
C THR A 65 5.54 -12.44 -28.44
N VAL A 66 4.55 -12.26 -27.57
CA VAL A 66 4.03 -10.97 -27.15
C VAL A 66 4.16 -10.88 -25.64
N VAL A 67 4.95 -9.92 -25.16
CA VAL A 67 5.11 -9.67 -23.72
C VAL A 67 4.24 -8.48 -23.33
N VAL A 68 3.32 -8.69 -22.39
CA VAL A 68 2.48 -7.65 -21.82
C VAL A 68 3.11 -7.23 -20.49
N ALA A 69 3.79 -6.09 -20.48
CA ALA A 69 4.62 -5.67 -19.36
C ALA A 69 4.17 -4.35 -18.71
N THR A 70 4.45 -4.20 -17.42
CA THR A 70 4.45 -2.89 -16.75
C THR A 70 5.76 -2.14 -17.01
N ASN A 71 5.96 -0.99 -16.35
CA ASN A 71 7.21 -0.23 -16.38
C ASN A 71 8.46 -1.01 -15.91
N VAL A 72 8.32 -2.26 -15.44
CA VAL A 72 9.45 -3.18 -15.22
C VAL A 72 10.25 -3.41 -16.51
N ALA A 73 9.58 -3.47 -17.66
CA ALA A 73 10.25 -3.61 -18.97
C ALA A 73 10.96 -2.33 -19.46
N GLU A 74 10.66 -1.18 -18.85
CA GLU A 74 11.14 0.13 -19.31
C GLU A 74 12.60 0.38 -18.97
N ALA A 75 13.07 -0.03 -17.79
CA ALA A 75 14.42 0.23 -17.29
C ALA A 75 15.17 -1.07 -16.97
N SER A 76 14.56 -1.95 -16.17
CA SER A 76 15.29 -2.95 -15.38
C SER A 76 15.66 -4.25 -16.12
N ILE A 77 15.18 -4.46 -17.36
CA ILE A 77 15.35 -5.76 -18.04
C ILE A 77 15.55 -5.61 -19.54
N THR A 78 16.54 -6.33 -20.08
CA THR A 78 16.80 -6.45 -21.52
C THR A 78 16.03 -7.65 -22.07
N LEU A 79 14.86 -7.40 -22.65
CA LEU A 79 14.16 -8.45 -23.40
C LEU A 79 14.86 -8.66 -24.75
N PRO A 80 15.39 -9.85 -25.04
CA PRO A 80 16.04 -10.11 -26.31
C PRO A 80 14.99 -10.08 -27.45
N ARG A 81 15.41 -9.62 -28.63
CA ARG A 81 14.65 -9.75 -29.90
C ARG A 81 13.29 -9.02 -29.93
N VAL A 82 13.10 -7.99 -29.13
CA VAL A 82 11.95 -7.09 -29.25
C VAL A 82 12.12 -6.25 -30.51
N GLY A 83 11.22 -6.40 -31.49
CA GLY A 83 11.19 -5.58 -32.70
C GLY A 83 9.96 -4.68 -32.82
N TYR A 84 8.98 -4.84 -31.94
CA TYR A 84 7.75 -4.05 -31.92
C TYR A 84 7.44 -3.65 -30.47
N VAL A 85 7.14 -2.38 -30.24
CA VAL A 85 6.66 -1.88 -28.95
C VAL A 85 5.29 -1.24 -29.16
N VAL A 86 4.31 -1.63 -28.36
CA VAL A 86 3.01 -0.97 -28.29
C VAL A 86 2.93 -0.23 -26.97
N ASP A 87 2.90 1.10 -27.01
CA ASP A 87 2.91 1.96 -25.83
C ASP A 87 1.51 2.53 -25.56
N CYS A 88 0.92 2.12 -24.43
CA CYS A 88 -0.38 2.64 -24.00
C CYS A 88 -0.32 4.06 -23.42
N GLY A 89 0.88 4.59 -23.14
CA GLY A 89 1.04 5.96 -22.62
C GLY A 89 0.74 6.14 -21.13
N TYR A 90 0.53 5.05 -20.39
CA TYR A 90 0.29 5.09 -18.93
C TYR A 90 1.33 4.30 -18.14
N ALA A 91 1.49 4.67 -16.87
CA ALA A 91 2.27 3.95 -15.87
C ALA A 91 1.57 4.01 -14.51
N ARG A 92 1.72 2.97 -13.70
CA ARG A 92 1.24 2.97 -12.32
C ARG A 92 2.38 3.42 -11.41
N LEU A 93 2.23 4.58 -10.80
CA LEU A 93 3.25 5.23 -9.98
C LEU A 93 2.73 5.44 -8.56
N ARG A 94 3.65 5.42 -7.59
CA ARG A 94 3.36 5.91 -6.24
C ARG A 94 3.12 7.41 -6.29
N ALA A 95 2.01 7.82 -5.69
CA ALA A 95 1.61 9.19 -5.49
C ALA A 95 1.24 9.37 -4.02
N TYR A 96 1.80 10.41 -3.43
CA TYR A 96 1.53 10.83 -2.06
C TYR A 96 0.67 12.09 -2.11
N ASN A 97 -0.50 12.02 -1.47
CA ASN A 97 -1.27 13.23 -1.20
C ASN A 97 -0.90 13.70 0.21
N PRO A 98 -0.25 14.86 0.33
CA PRO A 98 0.10 15.37 1.64
C PRO A 98 -1.17 15.67 2.46
N ASP A 99 -2.21 16.25 1.90
CA ASP A 99 -3.33 16.79 2.68
C ASP A 99 -4.04 15.74 3.54
N ASN A 100 -4.05 14.48 3.07
CA ASN A 100 -4.58 13.34 3.81
C ASN A 100 -3.50 12.35 4.29
N ALA A 101 -2.21 12.66 4.07
CA ALA A 101 -1.06 11.80 4.33
C ALA A 101 -1.18 10.38 3.72
N LEU A 102 -1.92 10.23 2.63
CA LEU A 102 -2.13 8.94 1.97
C LEU A 102 -1.16 8.75 0.81
N GLU A 103 -0.42 7.64 0.85
CA GLU A 103 0.33 7.13 -0.28
C GLU A 103 -0.47 6.04 -0.99
N ALA A 104 -0.57 6.12 -2.31
CA ALA A 104 -1.27 5.14 -3.12
C ALA A 104 -0.64 4.95 -4.50
N LEU A 105 -0.93 3.81 -5.13
CA LEU A 105 -0.54 3.50 -6.50
C LEU A 105 -1.58 3.99 -7.51
N VAL A 106 -1.29 5.10 -8.19
CA VAL A 106 -2.17 5.75 -9.15
C VAL A 106 -1.70 5.51 -10.58
N THR A 107 -2.63 5.32 -11.51
CA THR A 107 -2.34 5.25 -12.94
C THR A 107 -2.25 6.67 -13.50
N LEU A 108 -1.08 7.04 -14.01
CA LEU A 108 -0.80 8.36 -14.56
C LEU A 108 -0.26 8.26 -15.99
N PRO A 109 -0.42 9.30 -16.83
CA PRO A 109 0.27 9.39 -18.10
C PRO A 109 1.79 9.33 -17.91
N VAL A 110 2.49 8.73 -18.88
CA VAL A 110 3.96 8.67 -18.87
C VAL A 110 4.58 10.00 -19.25
N SER A 111 5.85 10.20 -18.87
CA SER A 111 6.64 11.32 -19.40
C SER A 111 7.15 11.02 -20.81
N LYS A 112 7.50 12.07 -21.57
CA LYS A 112 8.19 11.96 -22.86
C LYS A 112 9.47 11.13 -22.73
N ALA A 113 10.23 11.32 -21.66
CA ALA A 113 11.43 10.53 -21.36
C ALA A 113 11.10 9.03 -21.22
N SER A 114 10.04 8.69 -20.49
CA SER A 114 9.57 7.31 -20.31
C SER A 114 9.08 6.69 -21.64
N ALA A 115 8.28 7.43 -22.40
CA ALA A 115 7.84 7.02 -23.75
C ALA A 115 9.00 6.77 -24.71
N ASN A 116 10.08 7.56 -24.61
CA ASN A 116 11.29 7.38 -25.41
C ASN A 116 12.12 6.17 -24.95
N GLN A 117 12.19 5.91 -23.64
CA GLN A 117 12.82 4.69 -23.11
C GLN A 117 12.08 3.43 -23.59
N ARG A 118 10.74 3.45 -23.58
CA ARG A 118 9.91 2.37 -24.14
C ARG A 118 10.17 2.17 -25.62
N ALA A 119 10.19 3.25 -26.40
CA ALA A 119 10.52 3.21 -27.82
C ALA A 119 11.91 2.60 -28.08
N GLY A 120 12.91 2.97 -27.27
CA GLY A 120 14.27 2.44 -27.34
C GLY A 120 14.39 0.93 -27.08
N ARG A 121 13.34 0.25 -26.58
CA ARG A 121 13.34 -1.21 -26.42
C ARG A 121 13.18 -1.94 -27.76
N ALA A 122 12.53 -1.35 -28.75
CA ALA A 122 12.35 -1.95 -30.07
C ALA A 122 13.65 -1.94 -30.91
N GLY A 123 14.58 -1.02 -30.63
CA GLY A 123 15.77 -0.76 -31.45
C GLY A 123 17.07 -1.42 -30.98
N ARG A 124 17.04 -2.33 -30.00
CA ARG A 124 18.29 -2.85 -29.37
C ARG A 124 19.01 -3.92 -30.17
N VAL A 125 18.29 -4.69 -30.97
CA VAL A 125 18.83 -5.86 -31.69
C VAL A 125 18.70 -5.70 -33.21
N ARG A 126 17.62 -5.07 -33.65
CA ARG A 126 17.32 -4.79 -35.05
C ARG A 126 16.53 -3.50 -35.16
N VAL A 127 16.33 -3.01 -36.38
CA VAL A 127 15.35 -1.95 -36.66
C VAL A 127 13.98 -2.42 -36.14
N GLY A 128 13.39 -1.59 -35.30
CA GLY A 128 12.11 -1.88 -34.65
C GLY A 128 11.13 -0.73 -34.81
N GLU A 129 9.86 -1.06 -34.62
CA GLU A 129 8.74 -0.14 -34.77
C GLU A 129 8.04 0.10 -33.43
N VAL A 130 7.50 1.30 -33.26
CA VAL A 130 6.85 1.72 -32.02
C VAL A 130 5.48 2.29 -32.35
N TYR A 131 4.44 1.66 -31.80
CA TYR A 131 3.05 2.09 -31.94
C TYR A 131 2.61 2.75 -30.64
N ARG A 132 2.40 4.06 -30.67
CA ARG A 132 1.88 4.82 -29.54
C ARG A 132 0.37 4.92 -29.65
N LEU A 133 -0.35 4.54 -28.59
CA LEU A 133 -1.82 4.56 -28.56
C LEU A 133 -2.39 5.94 -28.16
N TYR A 134 -1.67 7.01 -28.49
CA TYR A 134 -2.01 8.40 -28.21
C TYR A 134 -1.55 9.28 -29.36
N THR A 135 -2.24 10.41 -29.56
CA THR A 135 -1.95 11.32 -30.68
C THR A 135 -0.59 11.99 -30.51
N GLU A 136 -0.01 12.42 -31.63
CA GLU A 136 1.22 13.20 -31.60
C GLU A 136 1.05 14.52 -30.85
N GLU A 137 -0.11 15.17 -30.96
CA GLU A 137 -0.45 16.36 -30.19
C GLU A 137 -0.43 16.09 -28.68
N ALA A 138 -1.03 14.99 -28.22
CA ALA A 138 -0.99 14.59 -26.82
C ALA A 138 0.45 14.35 -26.35
N TYR A 139 1.27 13.68 -27.17
CA TYR A 139 2.69 13.50 -26.89
C TYR A 139 3.42 14.84 -26.75
N ARG A 140 3.17 15.80 -27.64
CA ARG A 140 3.86 17.09 -27.68
C ARG A 140 3.40 18.07 -26.60
N LEU A 141 2.10 18.18 -26.35
CA LEU A 141 1.50 19.23 -25.52
C LEU A 141 1.11 18.76 -24.12
N ILE A 142 0.66 17.50 -23.97
CA ILE A 142 0.10 17.01 -22.70
C ILE A 142 1.16 16.31 -21.85
N LEU A 143 2.00 15.46 -22.45
CA LEU A 143 2.95 14.65 -21.68
C LEU A 143 4.10 15.50 -21.10
N PRO A 144 4.41 15.35 -19.80
CA PRO A 144 5.51 16.07 -19.18
C PRO A 144 6.86 15.59 -19.74
N ARG A 145 7.87 16.45 -19.74
CA ARG A 145 9.21 16.10 -20.27
C ARG A 145 9.84 14.96 -19.45
N PHE A 146 9.78 15.05 -18.13
CA PHE A 146 10.34 14.09 -17.19
C PHE A 146 9.29 13.66 -16.17
N THR A 147 9.42 12.45 -15.65
CA THR A 147 8.62 12.00 -14.51
C THR A 147 9.14 12.70 -13.26
N ALA A 148 8.24 13.21 -12.41
CA ALA A 148 8.64 13.81 -11.13
C ALA A 148 9.46 12.80 -10.29
N PRO A 149 10.55 13.23 -9.64
CA PRO A 149 11.37 12.35 -8.81
C PRO A 149 10.58 11.82 -7.61
N GLU A 150 11.01 10.70 -7.06
CA GLU A 150 10.36 10.06 -5.91
C GLU A 150 10.24 11.01 -4.71
N SER A 151 11.25 11.85 -4.48
CA SER A 151 11.27 12.88 -3.43
C SER A 151 10.09 13.86 -3.46
N GLN A 152 9.41 14.00 -4.60
CA GLN A 152 8.25 14.88 -4.75
C GLN A 152 6.91 14.13 -4.76
N ARG A 153 6.91 12.80 -4.71
CA ARG A 153 5.69 11.99 -4.91
C ARG A 153 5.54 10.79 -3.97
N SER A 154 6.46 10.60 -3.02
CA SER A 154 6.36 9.58 -1.97
C SER A 154 6.31 10.24 -0.58
N ASP A 155 5.94 9.44 0.42
CA ASP A 155 6.16 9.81 1.82
C ASP A 155 7.67 9.92 2.09
N LEU A 156 8.06 10.96 2.84
CA LEU A 156 9.44 11.26 3.18
C LEU A 156 9.78 10.89 4.64
N SER A 157 8.85 10.36 5.45
CA SER A 157 9.11 10.03 6.85
C SER A 157 10.31 9.10 7.05
N ALA A 158 10.43 8.04 6.25
CA ALA A 158 11.56 7.12 6.34
C ALA A 158 12.90 7.78 5.96
N ALA A 159 12.91 8.54 4.87
CA ALA A 159 14.08 9.27 4.41
C ALA A 159 14.51 10.34 5.43
N LEU A 160 13.55 11.07 5.98
CA LEU A 160 13.78 12.11 6.98
C LEU A 160 14.33 11.53 8.30
N LEU A 161 13.77 10.42 8.78
CA LEU A 161 14.29 9.73 9.96
C LEU A 161 15.74 9.32 9.74
N ARG A 162 16.07 8.75 8.56
CA ARG A 162 17.42 8.36 8.21
C ARG A 162 18.38 9.55 8.14
N LEU A 163 17.97 10.67 7.55
CA LEU A 163 18.77 11.91 7.51
C LEU A 163 19.06 12.43 8.92
N LYS A 164 18.05 12.44 9.80
CA LYS A 164 18.21 12.83 11.20
C LYS A 164 19.12 11.89 11.97
N SER A 165 19.03 10.58 11.73
CA SER A 165 19.97 9.59 12.30
C SER A 165 21.42 9.77 11.84
N LEU A 166 21.64 10.40 10.67
CA LEU A 166 22.97 10.76 10.18
C LEU A 166 23.50 12.10 10.74
N GLY A 167 22.74 12.77 11.60
CA GLY A 167 23.11 14.06 12.20
C GLY A 167 22.76 15.28 11.34
N VAL A 168 21.87 15.14 10.34
CA VAL A 168 21.39 16.29 9.55
C VAL A 168 20.29 17.02 10.32
N ASP A 169 20.67 18.09 11.02
CA ASP A 169 19.73 18.85 11.83
C ASP A 169 18.89 19.86 11.05
N SER A 170 19.50 20.54 10.07
CA SER A 170 18.86 21.59 9.29
C SER A 170 18.50 21.12 7.87
N LEU A 171 17.24 20.75 7.66
CA LEU A 171 16.72 20.37 6.33
C LEU A 171 16.75 21.51 5.32
N VAL A 172 16.75 22.76 5.80
CA VAL A 172 16.82 23.96 4.95
C VAL A 172 18.21 24.12 4.33
N LYS A 173 19.25 23.81 5.10
CA LYS A 173 20.65 23.87 4.66
C LYS A 173 21.10 22.60 3.92
N PHE A 174 20.30 21.54 3.96
CA PHE A 174 20.62 20.31 3.27
C PHE A 174 20.62 20.51 1.76
N ASP A 175 21.64 19.98 1.08
CA ASP A 175 21.82 20.14 -0.35
C ASP A 175 20.96 19.13 -1.13
N TRP A 176 19.69 19.51 -1.35
CA TRP A 176 18.74 18.70 -2.09
C TRP A 176 19.04 18.72 -3.60
N LEU A 177 19.07 17.54 -4.21
CA LEU A 177 19.07 17.41 -5.67
C LEU A 177 17.84 18.11 -6.28
N PRO A 178 17.99 18.90 -7.35
CA PRO A 178 16.86 19.54 -8.01
C PRO A 178 16.04 18.53 -8.81
N PRO A 179 14.69 18.62 -8.80
CA PRO A 179 13.89 19.56 -8.01
C PRO A 179 13.74 19.12 -6.54
N ARG A 180 13.77 20.11 -5.63
CA ARG A 180 13.69 19.87 -4.19
C ARG A 180 12.34 19.26 -3.77
N PRO A 181 12.29 18.49 -2.68
CA PRO A 181 11.02 18.05 -2.11
C PRO A 181 10.11 19.25 -1.75
N PRO A 182 8.79 19.17 -1.94
CA PRO A 182 7.89 20.24 -1.52
C PRO A 182 7.93 20.40 0.01
N SER A 183 7.95 21.65 0.49
CA SER A 183 8.01 21.94 1.94
C SER A 183 6.86 21.28 2.71
N ARG A 184 5.69 21.13 2.08
CA ARG A 184 4.53 20.44 2.67
C ARG A 184 4.82 18.96 2.96
N HIS A 185 5.50 18.25 2.06
CA HIS A 185 5.84 16.84 2.26
C HIS A 185 6.86 16.68 3.40
N LEU A 186 7.84 17.57 3.48
CA LEU A 186 8.83 17.59 4.57
C LEU A 186 8.18 17.91 5.93
N GLY A 187 7.27 18.89 5.96
CA GLY A 187 6.54 19.26 7.17
C GLY A 187 5.71 18.11 7.72
N GLN A 188 5.01 17.38 6.84
CA GLN A 188 4.21 16.23 7.25
C GLN A 188 5.04 15.01 7.63
N ALA A 189 6.14 14.77 6.93
CA ALA A 189 7.08 13.74 7.33
C ALA A 189 7.61 14.03 8.74
N ALA A 190 7.94 15.29 9.04
CA ALA A 190 8.40 15.71 10.37
C ALA A 190 7.30 15.56 11.42
N GLU A 191 6.08 15.98 11.13
CA GLU A 191 4.92 15.82 12.01
C GLU A 191 4.65 14.34 12.33
N ARG A 192 4.68 13.47 11.32
CA ARG A 192 4.54 12.02 11.50
C ARG A 192 5.65 11.48 12.40
N LEU A 193 6.91 11.93 12.25
CA LEU A 193 8.00 11.48 13.11
C LEU A 193 7.91 12.02 14.55
N VAL A 194 7.46 13.26 14.74
CA VAL A 194 7.12 13.78 16.08
C VAL A 194 6.03 12.91 16.71
N SER A 195 5.03 12.52 15.92
CA SER A 195 3.91 11.70 16.38
C SER A 195 4.29 10.26 16.74
N LEU A 196 5.41 9.76 16.24
CA LEU A 196 5.98 8.46 16.65
C LEU A 196 6.93 8.59 17.85
N GLY A 197 7.08 9.81 18.37
CA GLY A 197 8.05 10.18 19.40
C GLY A 197 9.50 10.14 18.91
N ALA A 198 9.74 10.14 17.59
CA ALA A 198 11.08 10.07 17.02
C ALA A 198 11.81 11.42 17.02
N LEU A 199 11.06 12.52 16.91
CA LEU A 199 11.58 13.89 16.95
C LEU A 199 10.93 14.66 18.10
N SER A 200 11.70 15.54 18.74
CA SER A 200 11.17 16.47 19.73
C SER A 200 10.51 17.68 19.07
N VAL A 201 9.54 18.28 19.75
CA VAL A 201 8.86 19.54 19.34
C VAL A 201 9.75 20.77 19.58
N ALA A 202 10.92 20.60 20.22
CA ALA A 202 11.88 21.67 20.46
C ALA A 202 12.43 22.28 19.16
N THR A 203 13.00 23.49 19.27
CA THR A 203 13.62 24.20 18.15
C THR A 203 14.68 23.32 17.46
N GLY A 204 14.59 23.21 16.13
CA GLY A 204 15.47 22.35 15.33
C GLY A 204 15.05 20.88 15.23
N MET A 205 13.98 20.48 15.93
CA MET A 205 13.46 19.10 15.96
C MET A 205 14.59 18.08 16.17
N PRO A 206 15.27 18.11 17.32
CA PRO A 206 16.34 17.17 17.61
C PRO A 206 15.76 15.75 17.69
N MET A 207 16.56 14.77 17.26
CA MET A 207 16.20 13.36 17.36
C MET A 207 16.14 12.94 18.83
N THR A 208 15.07 12.27 19.24
CA THR A 208 14.94 11.73 20.60
C THR A 208 15.69 10.41 20.73
N GLU A 209 15.87 9.91 21.96
CA GLU A 209 16.42 8.57 22.18
C GLU A 209 15.54 7.48 21.52
N ARG A 210 14.20 7.63 21.61
CA ARG A 210 13.25 6.77 20.90
C ARG A 210 13.44 6.85 19.38
N GLY A 211 13.65 8.05 18.84
CA GLY A 211 13.96 8.27 17.43
C GLY A 211 15.25 7.61 16.97
N ALA A 212 16.30 7.65 17.80
CA ALA A 212 17.55 6.94 17.54
C ALA A 212 17.33 5.42 17.45
N LYS A 213 16.55 4.86 18.40
CA LYS A 213 16.17 3.43 18.38
C LYS A 213 15.35 3.08 17.14
N LEU A 214 14.37 3.90 16.78
CA LEU A 214 13.55 3.74 15.57
C LEU A 214 14.39 3.78 14.30
N GLY A 215 15.26 4.77 14.15
CA GLY A 215 16.16 4.91 13.01
C GLY A 215 17.13 3.73 12.89
N GLY A 216 17.68 3.28 14.02
CA GLY A 216 18.51 2.09 14.10
C GLY A 216 17.79 0.82 13.64
N LEU A 217 16.58 0.58 14.16
CA LEU A 217 15.74 -0.56 13.75
C LEU A 217 15.34 -0.48 12.28
N CYS A 218 14.88 0.67 11.78
CA CYS A 218 14.53 0.85 10.37
C CYS A 218 15.72 0.49 9.46
N SER A 219 16.92 1.00 9.76
CA SER A 219 18.11 0.73 8.96
C SER A 219 18.57 -0.73 9.08
N ALA A 220 18.63 -1.28 10.29
CA ALA A 220 19.16 -2.62 10.55
C ALA A 220 18.22 -3.72 10.02
N CYS A 221 16.91 -3.55 10.20
CA CYS A 221 15.88 -4.48 9.71
C CYS A 221 15.51 -4.25 8.24
N GLY A 222 15.85 -3.10 7.65
CA GLY A 222 15.48 -2.75 6.27
C GLY A 222 14.01 -2.37 6.11
N LEU A 223 13.43 -1.72 7.11
CA LEU A 223 12.02 -1.32 7.10
C LEU A 223 11.83 -0.01 6.33
N ASN A 224 10.83 0.02 5.45
CA ASN A 224 10.50 1.20 4.66
C ASN A 224 9.57 2.18 5.39
N ASP A 225 8.91 1.75 6.47
CA ASP A 225 7.96 2.57 7.23
C ASP A 225 8.41 2.69 8.70
N PRO A 226 8.64 3.91 9.22
CA PRO A 226 8.90 4.16 10.65
C PRO A 226 7.81 3.62 11.59
N ALA A 227 6.56 3.54 11.15
CA ALA A 227 5.46 2.98 11.94
C ALA A 227 5.67 1.49 12.24
N ALA A 228 6.27 0.74 11.30
CA ALA A 228 6.59 -0.67 11.51
C ALA A 228 7.70 -0.85 12.55
N ALA A 229 8.70 0.05 12.58
CA ALA A 229 9.72 0.05 13.63
C ALA A 229 9.13 0.43 15.00
N ALA A 230 8.18 1.35 15.04
CA ALA A 230 7.46 1.71 16.25
C ALA A 230 6.59 0.56 16.77
N ALA A 231 5.98 -0.23 15.88
CA ALA A 231 5.26 -1.44 16.26
C ALA A 231 6.21 -2.49 16.88
N LEU A 232 7.43 -2.65 16.37
CA LEU A 232 8.44 -3.54 16.97
C LEU A 232 8.85 -3.08 18.37
N LEU A 233 9.05 -1.79 18.58
CA LEU A 233 9.31 -1.25 19.93
C LEU A 233 8.12 -1.46 20.86
N GLY A 234 6.89 -1.23 20.37
CA GLY A 234 5.67 -1.50 21.13
C GLY A 234 5.50 -2.99 21.48
N ALA A 235 5.98 -3.89 20.61
CA ALA A 235 5.95 -5.33 20.86
C ALA A 235 6.85 -5.76 22.03
N VAL A 236 7.94 -5.02 22.28
CA VAL A 236 8.81 -5.23 23.44
C VAL A 236 8.07 -4.85 24.74
N GLU A 237 7.28 -3.78 24.69
CA GLU A 237 6.48 -3.32 25.84
C GLU A 237 5.30 -4.26 26.14
N GLU A 238 4.65 -4.80 25.10
CA GLU A 238 3.48 -5.69 25.22
C GLU A 238 3.86 -7.19 25.31
N GLY A 239 5.15 -7.55 25.15
CA GLY A 239 5.62 -8.94 25.26
C GLY A 239 5.23 -9.87 24.09
N CYS A 240 5.13 -9.35 22.86
CA CYS A 240 4.69 -10.11 21.66
C CYS A 240 5.63 -9.92 20.44
N THR A 241 6.93 -9.84 20.72
CA THR A 241 7.95 -9.53 19.69
C THR A 241 8.03 -10.55 18.55
N THR A 242 7.80 -11.84 18.82
CA THR A 242 7.93 -12.89 17.78
C THR A 242 6.82 -12.78 16.73
N GLU A 243 5.61 -12.51 17.17
CA GLU A 243 4.41 -12.36 16.36
C GLU A 243 4.46 -11.05 15.57
N ILE A 244 4.90 -9.96 16.20
CA ILE A 244 5.03 -8.68 15.52
C ILE A 244 6.18 -8.69 14.51
N ALA A 245 7.30 -9.36 14.80
CA ALA A 245 8.36 -9.57 13.81
C ALA A 245 7.84 -10.33 12.58
N ALA A 246 6.99 -11.34 12.77
CA ALA A 246 6.33 -12.05 11.69
C ALA A 246 5.37 -11.14 10.91
N ILE A 247 4.48 -10.40 11.59
CA ILE A 247 3.54 -9.48 10.94
C ILE A 247 4.27 -8.39 10.15
N VAL A 248 5.28 -7.74 10.73
CA VAL A 248 6.10 -6.72 10.05
C VAL A 248 6.83 -7.29 8.84
N SER A 249 7.23 -8.56 8.88
CA SER A 249 7.80 -9.26 7.72
C SER A 249 6.75 -9.48 6.63
N LEU A 250 5.55 -9.94 6.99
CA LEU A 250 4.44 -10.14 6.06
C LEU A 250 3.96 -8.82 5.43
N MET A 251 4.02 -7.71 6.17
CA MET A 251 3.65 -6.38 5.67
C MET A 251 4.54 -5.90 4.51
N GLN A 252 5.81 -6.31 4.49
CA GLN A 252 6.77 -5.97 3.44
C GLN A 252 6.58 -6.78 2.15
N LEU A 253 5.77 -7.85 2.20
CA LEU A 253 5.47 -8.69 1.04
C LEU A 253 4.31 -8.10 0.23
N GLN A 254 4.22 -8.49 -1.04
CA GLN A 254 3.14 -8.07 -1.92
C GLN A 254 1.83 -8.80 -1.63
N SER A 255 1.86 -10.12 -1.48
CA SER A 255 0.70 -10.93 -1.07
C SER A 255 1.12 -12.26 -0.45
N VAL A 256 0.45 -12.62 0.65
CA VAL A 256 0.58 -13.94 1.31
C VAL A 256 -0.22 -15.00 0.57
N PHE A 257 -1.42 -14.62 0.10
CA PHE A 257 -2.35 -15.48 -0.63
C PHE A 257 -2.15 -15.34 -2.15
N VAL A 258 -2.36 -16.44 -2.87
CA VAL A 258 -2.22 -16.47 -4.33
C VAL A 258 -3.36 -15.68 -4.99
N SER A 259 -3.01 -14.71 -5.85
CA SER A 259 -3.98 -13.87 -6.57
C SER A 259 -4.25 -14.31 -8.01
N ASN A 260 -3.63 -15.40 -8.48
CA ASN A 260 -3.83 -15.92 -9.84
C ASN A 260 -5.31 -16.33 -10.06
N ALA A 261 -5.89 -15.99 -11.22
CA ALA A 261 -7.31 -16.17 -11.52
C ALA A 261 -7.82 -17.61 -11.27
N ASN A 262 -7.00 -18.62 -11.58
CA ASN A 262 -7.36 -20.03 -11.39
C ASN A 262 -7.46 -20.44 -9.91
N TYR A 263 -6.60 -19.85 -9.06
CA TYR A 263 -6.48 -20.23 -7.64
C TYR A 263 -7.09 -19.20 -6.69
N ARG A 264 -7.54 -18.05 -7.21
CA ARG A 264 -8.10 -16.95 -6.42
C ARG A 264 -9.26 -17.40 -5.54
N LYS A 265 -10.20 -18.18 -6.08
CA LYS A 265 -11.35 -18.69 -5.31
C LYS A 265 -10.91 -19.60 -4.16
N THR A 266 -9.93 -20.47 -4.40
CA THR A 266 -9.36 -21.35 -3.38
C THR A 266 -8.66 -20.55 -2.30
N ALA A 267 -7.80 -19.60 -2.69
CA ALA A 267 -7.10 -18.72 -1.75
C ALA A 267 -8.06 -17.87 -0.91
N ASP A 268 -9.10 -17.32 -1.53
CA ASP A 268 -10.16 -16.55 -0.87
C ASP A 268 -10.97 -17.40 0.11
N ARG A 269 -11.22 -18.67 -0.21
CA ARG A 269 -11.86 -19.63 0.70
C ARG A 269 -10.95 -19.97 1.88
N SER A 270 -9.70 -20.35 1.62
CA SER A 270 -8.73 -20.69 2.66
C SER A 270 -8.47 -19.52 3.61
N ARG A 271 -8.31 -18.30 3.07
CA ARG A 271 -8.13 -17.08 3.88
C ARG A 271 -9.25 -16.88 4.90
N ARG A 272 -10.50 -17.15 4.51
CA ARG A 272 -11.67 -16.91 5.38
C ARG A 272 -12.01 -18.09 6.28
N VAL A 273 -11.88 -19.31 5.78
CA VAL A 273 -12.35 -20.52 6.46
C VAL A 273 -11.24 -21.17 7.28
N LEU A 274 -10.02 -21.25 6.75
CA LEU A 274 -8.91 -21.96 7.42
C LEU A 274 -8.12 -21.03 8.34
N PHE A 275 -7.83 -19.81 7.89
CA PHE A 275 -6.94 -18.89 8.61
C PHE A 275 -7.67 -17.69 9.21
N GLY A 276 -8.94 -17.48 8.84
CA GLY A 276 -9.68 -16.27 9.14
C GLY A 276 -9.93 -16.05 10.62
N THR A 277 -9.81 -14.80 11.07
CA THR A 277 -10.10 -14.43 12.46
C THR A 277 -10.97 -13.16 12.50
N THR A 278 -11.88 -13.09 13.46
CA THR A 278 -12.72 -11.90 13.71
C THR A 278 -11.91 -10.68 14.14
N SER A 279 -10.72 -10.91 14.69
CA SER A 279 -9.76 -9.87 15.08
C SER A 279 -9.09 -9.16 13.89
N GLY A 280 -9.15 -9.72 12.68
CA GLY A 280 -8.76 -9.05 11.44
C GLY A 280 -7.71 -9.75 10.58
N ASP A 281 -7.25 -9.03 9.54
CA ASP A 281 -6.33 -9.50 8.51
C ASP A 281 -4.91 -9.76 9.03
N HIS A 282 -4.36 -8.91 9.90
CA HIS A 282 -2.99 -9.11 10.40
C HIS A 282 -2.84 -10.45 11.12
N LEU A 283 -3.83 -10.82 11.93
CA LEU A 283 -3.87 -12.11 12.63
C LEU A 283 -4.22 -13.26 11.67
N THR A 284 -5.05 -13.01 10.66
CA THR A 284 -5.31 -14.02 9.61
C THR A 284 -4.04 -14.35 8.82
N GLU A 285 -3.22 -13.35 8.51
CA GLU A 285 -1.93 -13.52 7.84
C GLU A 285 -0.90 -14.18 8.78
N LEU A 286 -0.91 -13.85 10.07
CA LEU A 286 -0.10 -14.53 11.09
C LEU A 286 -0.47 -16.01 11.22
N ASN A 287 -1.76 -16.36 11.27
CA ASN A 287 -2.21 -17.76 11.34
C ASN A 287 -1.74 -18.57 10.13
N ALA A 288 -1.83 -17.99 8.93
CA ALA A 288 -1.33 -18.61 7.71
C ALA A 288 0.20 -18.81 7.75
N PHE A 289 0.93 -17.87 8.34
CA PHE A 289 2.37 -17.95 8.52
C PHE A 289 2.75 -19.03 9.55
N THR A 290 2.13 -19.05 10.73
CA THR A 290 2.38 -20.09 11.76
C THR A 290 2.03 -21.49 11.24
N ALA A 291 0.94 -21.64 10.49
CA ALA A 291 0.59 -22.90 9.86
C ALA A 291 1.63 -23.33 8.80
N TYR A 292 2.14 -22.39 8.01
CA TYR A 292 3.22 -22.67 7.06
C TYR A 292 4.49 -23.14 7.77
N GLU A 293 4.84 -22.53 8.90
CA GLU A 293 6.04 -22.91 9.65
C GLU A 293 5.94 -24.32 10.24
N ALA A 294 4.81 -24.64 10.88
CA ALA A 294 4.55 -25.97 11.42
C ALA A 294 4.65 -27.05 10.31
N GLN A 295 4.09 -26.75 9.13
CA GLN A 295 4.19 -27.67 7.99
C GLN A 295 5.58 -27.70 7.38
N SER A 296 6.36 -26.61 7.45
CA SER A 296 7.72 -26.55 6.94
C SER A 296 8.71 -27.38 7.76
N SER A 297 8.44 -27.56 9.06
CA SER A 297 9.22 -28.45 9.93
C SER A 297 8.91 -29.92 9.72
N GLU A 298 7.71 -30.27 9.27
CA GLU A 298 7.25 -31.66 9.13
C GLU A 298 7.42 -32.22 7.71
N LEU A 299 7.14 -31.41 6.68
CA LEU A 299 7.03 -31.86 5.30
C LEU A 299 8.32 -31.66 4.50
N ASN A 300 8.52 -32.52 3.49
CA ASN A 300 9.58 -32.30 2.50
C ASN A 300 9.27 -31.08 1.61
N PRO A 301 10.27 -30.41 1.00
CA PRO A 301 10.04 -29.21 0.18
C PRO A 301 9.01 -29.38 -0.95
N VAL A 302 8.94 -30.57 -1.55
CA VAL A 302 7.98 -30.89 -2.61
C VAL A 302 6.56 -31.02 -2.07
N GLU A 303 6.40 -31.63 -0.90
CA GLU A 303 5.12 -31.79 -0.22
C GLU A 303 4.62 -30.47 0.34
N LEU A 304 5.51 -29.67 0.95
CA LEU A 304 5.23 -28.31 1.40
C LEU A 304 4.73 -27.43 0.25
N GLN A 305 5.35 -27.52 -0.93
CA GLN A 305 4.89 -26.78 -2.10
C GLN A 305 3.49 -27.20 -2.54
N LYS A 306 3.18 -28.51 -2.52
CA LYS A 306 1.83 -29.03 -2.82
C LYS A 306 0.81 -28.54 -1.78
N TRP A 307 1.16 -28.59 -0.49
CA TRP A 307 0.32 -28.10 0.59
C TRP A 307 0.01 -26.60 0.45
N CYS A 308 1.03 -25.79 0.15
CA CYS A 308 0.84 -24.36 -0.10
C CYS A 308 -0.11 -24.12 -1.28
N GLN A 309 0.01 -24.91 -2.36
CA GLN A 309 -0.90 -24.82 -3.51
C GLN A 309 -2.34 -25.19 -3.14
N SER A 310 -2.55 -26.27 -2.36
CA SER A 310 -3.89 -26.66 -1.90
C SER A 310 -4.49 -25.63 -0.94
N ALA A 311 -3.66 -25.03 -0.07
CA ALA A 311 -4.08 -24.00 0.87
C ALA A 311 -4.23 -22.62 0.21
N GLY A 312 -3.83 -22.43 -1.05
CA GLY A 312 -3.88 -21.14 -1.74
C GLY A 312 -2.86 -20.12 -1.24
N LEU A 313 -1.75 -20.59 -0.67
CA LEU A 313 -0.66 -19.79 -0.10
C LEU A 313 0.50 -19.63 -1.08
N ASN A 314 1.18 -18.48 -1.00
CA ASN A 314 2.38 -18.21 -1.78
C ASN A 314 3.63 -18.69 -1.03
N ALA A 315 4.07 -19.92 -1.30
CA ALA A 315 5.22 -20.55 -0.63
C ALA A 315 6.50 -19.70 -0.66
N ARG A 316 6.80 -19.03 -1.78
CA ARG A 316 8.01 -18.20 -1.90
C ARG A 316 7.92 -16.93 -1.05
N ALA A 317 6.74 -16.32 -1.01
CA ALA A 317 6.52 -15.14 -0.17
C ALA A 317 6.66 -15.50 1.31
N LEU A 318 6.08 -16.63 1.74
CA LEU A 318 6.19 -17.13 3.11
C LEU A 318 7.61 -17.52 3.49
N GLN A 319 8.35 -18.21 2.62
CA GLN A 319 9.77 -18.50 2.84
C GLN A 319 10.60 -17.21 3.01
N HIS A 320 10.31 -16.18 2.21
CA HIS A 320 10.94 -14.87 2.37
C HIS A 320 10.50 -14.17 3.67
N ALA A 321 9.25 -14.36 4.11
CA ALA A 321 8.75 -13.86 5.38
C ALA A 321 9.51 -14.45 6.57
N VAL A 322 9.77 -15.77 6.55
CA VAL A 322 10.58 -16.47 7.56
C VAL A 322 11.97 -15.84 7.64
N TYR A 323 12.64 -15.69 6.50
CA TYR A 323 13.97 -15.04 6.43
C TYR A 323 13.95 -13.60 6.99
N LEU A 324 12.94 -12.79 6.64
CA LEU A 324 12.83 -11.42 7.14
C LEU A 324 12.57 -11.38 8.64
N ARG A 325 11.72 -12.27 9.16
CA ARG A 325 11.44 -12.35 10.60
C ARG A 325 12.69 -12.73 11.36
N ASP A 326 13.41 -13.76 10.94
CA ASP A 326 14.62 -14.23 11.63
C ASP A 326 15.70 -13.14 11.63
N ARG A 327 15.81 -12.39 10.53
CA ARG A 327 16.66 -11.20 10.45
C ARG A 327 16.23 -10.13 11.47
N ILE A 328 14.93 -9.85 11.59
CA ILE A 328 14.41 -8.88 12.57
C ILE A 328 14.72 -9.35 13.99
N LEU A 329 14.43 -10.60 14.34
CA LEU A 329 14.72 -11.17 15.64
C LEU A 329 16.22 -11.10 15.97
N GLY A 330 17.09 -11.47 15.04
CA GLY A 330 18.54 -11.32 15.22
C GLY A 330 19.03 -9.87 15.34
N VAL A 331 18.27 -8.87 14.87
CA VAL A 331 18.54 -7.45 15.15
C VAL A 331 18.07 -7.07 16.55
N LEU A 332 16.90 -7.55 16.99
CA LEU A 332 16.36 -7.31 18.33
C LEU A 332 17.28 -7.90 19.41
N GLU A 333 17.73 -9.13 19.23
CA GLU A 333 18.69 -9.81 20.14
C GLU A 333 20.00 -9.02 20.26
N ARG A 334 20.58 -8.61 19.12
CA ARG A 334 21.80 -7.78 19.10
C ARG A 334 21.59 -6.42 19.77
N SER A 335 20.37 -5.90 19.71
CA SER A 335 19.97 -4.65 20.36
C SER A 335 19.58 -4.84 21.82
N LYS A 336 19.77 -6.05 22.39
CA LYS A 336 19.41 -6.44 23.76
C LYS A 336 17.92 -6.26 24.07
N MET A 337 17.06 -6.44 23.07
CA MET A 337 15.61 -6.44 23.23
C MET A 337 15.14 -7.89 23.42
N PRO A 338 14.19 -8.16 24.33
CA PRO A 338 13.72 -9.51 24.61
C PRO A 338 12.92 -10.06 23.42
N CYS A 339 13.21 -11.29 23.02
CA CYS A 339 12.45 -12.02 21.99
C CYS A 339 11.50 -13.00 22.67
N VAL A 340 10.27 -12.53 22.95
CA VAL A 340 9.22 -13.24 23.67
C VAL A 340 7.99 -13.39 22.79
N SER A 341 7.32 -14.54 22.92
CA SER A 341 6.04 -14.88 22.31
C SER A 341 4.89 -14.57 23.27
N VAL A 342 3.71 -14.30 22.73
CA VAL A 342 2.55 -13.86 23.50
C VAL A 342 2.07 -14.93 24.48
N GLU A 343 1.76 -14.52 25.71
CA GLU A 343 1.14 -15.37 26.74
C GLU A 343 -0.27 -14.86 27.11
N PRO A 344 -1.31 -15.73 27.15
CA PRO A 344 -1.31 -17.12 26.68
C PRO A 344 -1.23 -17.23 25.14
N PRO A 345 -0.77 -18.37 24.60
CA PRO A 345 -0.68 -18.59 23.16
C PRO A 345 -2.00 -18.32 22.45
N GLY A 346 -1.96 -17.53 21.38
CA GLY A 346 -3.13 -17.18 20.59
C GLY A 346 -3.92 -15.97 21.11
N ASN A 347 -3.46 -15.29 22.17
CA ASN A 347 -4.07 -14.03 22.61
C ASN A 347 -3.84 -12.90 21.58
N PRO A 348 -4.89 -12.33 20.97
CA PRO A 348 -4.76 -11.29 19.96
C PRO A 348 -4.47 -9.89 20.53
N GLN A 349 -4.76 -9.63 21.81
CA GLN A 349 -4.75 -8.27 22.36
C GLN A 349 -3.35 -7.64 22.37
N PRO A 350 -2.28 -8.29 22.91
CA PRO A 350 -0.94 -7.69 22.95
C PRO A 350 -0.41 -7.37 21.54
N ILE A 351 -0.72 -8.25 20.57
CA ILE A 351 -0.34 -8.09 19.18
C ILE A 351 -1.00 -6.85 18.57
N ILE A 352 -2.32 -6.71 18.73
CA ILE A 352 -3.05 -5.56 18.15
C ILE A 352 -2.65 -4.25 18.85
N ARG A 353 -2.41 -4.28 20.17
CA ARG A 353 -1.92 -3.12 20.92
C ARG A 353 -0.52 -2.69 20.48
N ALA A 354 0.38 -3.63 20.23
CA ALA A 354 1.70 -3.34 19.66
C ALA A 354 1.62 -2.73 18.26
N LEU A 355 0.76 -3.27 17.39
CA LEU A 355 0.48 -2.67 16.08
C LEU A 355 -0.11 -1.26 16.23
N LEU A 356 -1.02 -1.07 17.18
CA LEU A 356 -1.62 0.23 17.46
C LEU A 356 -0.55 1.24 17.90
N ARG A 357 0.38 0.89 18.79
CA ARG A 357 1.50 1.78 19.16
C ARG A 357 2.37 2.24 17.98
N GLY A 358 2.44 1.45 16.91
CA GLY A 358 3.24 1.77 15.72
C GLY A 358 2.47 2.56 14.65
N PHE A 359 1.26 2.11 14.33
CA PHE A 359 0.44 2.69 13.26
C PHE A 359 -0.48 3.81 13.74
N PHE A 360 -0.63 3.98 15.05
CA PHE A 360 -1.24 5.16 15.62
C PHE A 360 -0.23 6.31 15.69
N THR A 361 -0.50 7.39 14.96
CA THR A 361 0.28 8.63 15.05
C THR A 361 -0.19 9.43 16.26
N GLN A 362 0.70 9.84 17.15
CA GLN A 362 0.38 10.71 18.30
C GLN A 362 0.44 12.18 17.89
N ALA A 363 -0.59 12.75 17.27
CA ALA A 363 -0.59 14.19 16.95
C ALA A 363 -1.78 14.92 17.59
N SER A 364 -1.47 15.75 18.59
CA SER A 364 -2.39 16.72 19.19
C SER A 364 -2.43 18.02 18.37
N LEU A 365 -3.60 18.67 18.32
CA LEU A 365 -3.86 19.88 17.52
C LEU A 365 -2.92 21.06 17.84
N LEU A 366 -2.33 21.11 19.04
CA LEU A 366 -1.42 22.17 19.47
C LEU A 366 -0.08 22.13 18.71
N ILE A 367 0.31 20.96 18.21
CA ILE A 367 1.57 20.71 17.48
C ILE A 367 1.51 21.37 16.10
N LEU A 368 0.33 21.41 15.47
CA LEU A 368 0.10 22.05 14.17
C LEU A 368 0.49 23.54 14.19
N ALA A 369 0.13 24.27 15.26
CA ALA A 369 0.41 25.71 15.37
C ALA A 369 1.91 26.00 15.51
N LEU A 370 2.66 25.13 16.22
CA LEU A 370 4.11 25.27 16.41
C LEU A 370 4.89 24.82 15.16
N VAL A 371 4.46 23.74 14.50
CA VAL A 371 5.05 23.25 13.25
C VAL A 371 4.79 24.23 12.10
N VAL A 372 3.58 24.80 12.01
CA VAL A 372 3.26 25.85 11.01
C VAL A 372 4.06 27.13 11.28
N SER A 373 4.23 27.53 12.55
CA SER A 373 5.12 28.64 12.91
C SER A 373 6.57 28.36 12.48
N PHE A 374 7.04 27.12 12.64
CA PHE A 374 8.37 26.69 12.19
C PHE A 374 8.51 26.70 10.67
N ILE A 375 7.51 26.23 9.91
CA ILE A 375 7.50 26.30 8.43
C ILE A 375 7.55 27.76 7.97
N CYS A 376 6.81 28.66 8.62
CA CYS A 376 6.87 30.10 8.33
C CYS A 376 8.25 30.71 8.59
N LEU A 377 8.91 30.33 9.70
CA LEU A 377 10.26 30.77 10.04
C LEU A 377 11.33 30.16 9.12
N THR A 378 11.11 28.96 8.58
CA THR A 378 12.06 28.27 7.70
C THR A 378 11.88 28.56 6.21
N VAL A 379 10.70 29.00 5.76
CA VAL A 379 10.41 29.36 4.36
C VAL A 379 10.54 30.88 4.11
N GLY A 380 10.69 31.70 5.16
CA GLY A 380 11.04 33.12 5.02
C GLY A 380 9.86 34.06 4.72
N CYS A 381 8.64 33.71 5.11
CA CYS A 381 7.47 34.59 4.98
C CYS A 381 7.52 35.72 6.03
N LYS A 382 7.70 36.97 5.60
CA LYS A 382 7.97 38.13 6.47
C LYS A 382 6.74 38.84 7.08
N SER A 383 5.51 38.33 6.94
CA SER A 383 4.33 39.08 7.44
C SER A 383 3.31 38.21 8.18
N ILE A 384 3.27 38.41 9.50
CA ILE A 384 2.37 37.75 10.48
C ILE A 384 0.91 38.23 10.37
N ARG A 385 0.64 39.41 9.80
CA ARG A 385 -0.71 40.04 9.80
C ARG A 385 -1.67 39.56 8.70
N VAL A 386 -1.19 38.86 7.68
CA VAL A 386 -2.04 38.29 6.61
C VAL A 386 -2.58 36.90 7.00
N PHE A 387 -2.15 36.34 8.13
CA PHE A 387 -2.27 34.90 8.39
C PHE A 387 -3.34 34.48 9.41
N TYR A 388 -3.94 35.39 10.17
CA TYR A 388 -5.04 35.03 11.08
C TYR A 388 -6.24 34.36 10.38
N PRO A 389 -6.61 34.74 9.14
CA PRO A 389 -7.61 34.00 8.36
C PRO A 389 -7.12 32.64 7.83
N LEU A 390 -5.79 32.45 7.70
CA LEU A 390 -5.16 31.20 7.24
C LEU A 390 -5.02 30.15 8.36
N VAL A 391 -4.75 30.58 9.59
CA VAL A 391 -4.77 29.68 10.77
C VAL A 391 -6.18 29.13 11.00
N ALA A 392 -7.23 29.91 10.71
CA ALA A 392 -8.61 29.43 10.71
C ALA A 392 -8.91 28.43 9.56
N TYR A 393 -8.22 28.55 8.42
CA TYR A 393 -8.27 27.56 7.32
C TYR A 393 -7.46 26.28 7.61
N PHE A 394 -6.46 26.35 8.50
CA PHE A 394 -5.66 25.20 8.96
C PHE A 394 -6.35 24.38 10.07
N ASN A 395 -7.56 24.74 10.51
CA ASN A 395 -8.42 23.89 11.37
C ASN A 395 -8.94 22.63 10.65
N VAL A 396 -8.52 22.38 9.41
CA VAL A 396 -8.88 21.21 8.61
C VAL A 396 -7.61 20.56 8.05
N ILE A 397 -6.70 20.11 8.93
CA ILE A 397 -5.65 19.17 8.50
C ILE A 397 -6.12 17.76 8.85
N ASP A 398 -6.62 17.11 7.82
CA ASP A 398 -7.16 15.76 7.83
C ASP A 398 -6.02 14.73 7.82
N ILE A 399 -5.31 14.62 8.94
CA ILE A 399 -4.34 13.54 9.11
C ILE A 399 -5.13 12.24 9.15
N VAL A 400 -4.98 11.39 8.14
CA VAL A 400 -5.51 10.04 8.21
C VAL A 400 -4.62 9.26 9.18
N PHE A 401 -5.01 9.28 10.46
CA PHE A 401 -4.63 8.22 11.38
C PHE A 401 -5.05 6.90 10.75
N GLN A 402 -4.22 5.87 10.87
CA GLN A 402 -4.54 4.53 10.37
C GLN A 402 -5.65 3.83 11.19
N VAL A 403 -6.54 4.62 11.79
CA VAL A 403 -7.71 4.20 12.56
C VAL A 403 -8.95 4.75 11.89
N ALA A 404 -9.99 3.93 11.79
CA ALA A 404 -11.29 4.33 11.27
C ALA A 404 -12.43 3.82 12.17
N GLN A 405 -13.52 4.58 12.20
CA GLN A 405 -14.74 4.24 12.91
C GLN A 405 -15.83 3.85 11.93
N LEU A 406 -16.66 2.88 12.29
CA LEU A 406 -17.85 2.50 11.53
C LEU A 406 -18.86 3.65 11.53
N SER A 407 -19.31 4.07 10.35
CA SER A 407 -20.36 5.09 10.19
C SER A 407 -21.62 4.72 11.00
N PRO A 408 -22.36 5.69 11.55
CA PRO A 408 -23.67 5.45 12.16
C PRO A 408 -24.66 4.75 11.22
N SER A 409 -24.54 4.96 9.91
CA SER A 409 -25.34 4.28 8.88
C SER A 409 -24.94 2.82 8.64
N THR A 410 -23.85 2.34 9.27
CA THR A 410 -23.28 0.98 9.17
C THR A 410 -22.82 0.54 7.77
N SER A 411 -22.79 1.44 6.78
CA SER A 411 -22.45 1.10 5.37
C SER A 411 -20.96 1.23 5.01
N HIS A 412 -20.18 2.00 5.77
CA HIS A 412 -18.78 2.31 5.46
C HIS A 412 -18.00 2.73 6.71
N TYR A 413 -16.67 2.77 6.60
CA TYR A 413 -15.78 3.30 7.62
C TYR A 413 -15.45 4.76 7.36
N ILE A 414 -15.19 5.52 8.41
CA ILE A 414 -14.86 6.93 8.37
C ILE A 414 -13.55 7.13 9.12
N THR A 415 -12.59 7.85 8.55
CA THR A 415 -11.33 8.19 9.24
C THR A 415 -11.62 9.05 10.47
N VAL A 416 -10.89 8.81 11.57
CA VAL A 416 -11.14 9.51 12.84
C VAL A 416 -10.89 11.01 12.75
N ARG A 417 -9.97 11.45 11.87
CA ARG A 417 -9.86 12.86 11.46
C ARG A 417 -10.11 12.99 9.96
N GLY A 418 -10.87 14.01 9.59
CA GLY A 418 -11.24 14.34 8.21
C GLY A 418 -12.45 13.66 7.62
N ASN A 419 -13.15 12.81 8.37
CA ASN A 419 -14.40 12.20 7.96
C ASN A 419 -14.34 11.55 6.55
N HIS A 420 -13.17 11.03 6.16
CA HIS A 420 -13.00 10.42 4.84
C HIS A 420 -13.65 9.05 4.86
N ALA A 421 -14.60 8.83 3.95
CA ALA A 421 -15.25 7.54 3.82
C ALA A 421 -14.30 6.51 3.15
N LEU A 422 -14.23 5.33 3.75
CA LEU A 422 -13.35 4.21 3.42
C LEU A 422 -14.18 2.93 3.26
N ARG A 423 -13.81 2.11 2.28
CA ARG A 423 -14.39 0.77 2.08
C ARG A 423 -13.39 -0.33 2.43
N LEU A 424 -13.87 -1.42 3.00
CA LEU A 424 -13.05 -2.62 3.13
C LEU A 424 -12.74 -3.19 1.76
N HIS A 425 -11.46 -3.49 1.49
CA HIS A 425 -11.07 -4.17 0.27
C HIS A 425 -11.67 -5.60 0.24
N PRO A 426 -12.11 -6.14 -0.91
CA PRO A 426 -12.73 -7.47 -0.98
C PRO A 426 -11.87 -8.62 -0.48
N SER A 427 -10.55 -8.44 -0.39
CA SER A 427 -9.65 -9.44 0.18
C SER A 427 -9.64 -9.48 1.71
N CYS A 428 -10.23 -8.47 2.39
CA CYS A 428 -10.23 -8.44 3.85
C CYS A 428 -11.11 -9.57 4.38
N VAL A 429 -10.69 -10.23 5.46
CA VAL A 429 -11.47 -11.29 6.11
C VAL A 429 -12.82 -10.74 6.61
N LEU A 430 -12.83 -9.49 7.09
CA LEU A 430 -14.01 -8.80 7.61
C LEU A 430 -14.99 -8.35 6.52
N TYR A 431 -14.60 -8.37 5.23
CA TYR A 431 -15.45 -7.93 4.14
C TYR A 431 -16.73 -8.77 3.98
N ALA A 432 -16.61 -10.08 4.22
CA ALA A 432 -17.69 -11.05 4.03
C ALA A 432 -18.24 -11.58 5.36
N ALA A 433 -18.12 -10.80 6.45
CA ALA A 433 -18.62 -11.22 7.75
C ALA A 433 -20.06 -11.75 7.60
N PRO A 434 -20.35 -12.99 8.05
CA PRO A 434 -21.68 -13.57 7.91
C PRO A 434 -22.72 -12.64 8.55
N SER A 435 -23.97 -12.72 8.09
CA SER A 435 -25.10 -11.90 8.56
C SER A 435 -25.29 -11.84 10.09
N THR A 436 -24.59 -12.70 10.84
CA THR A 436 -24.56 -12.80 12.30
C THR A 436 -23.43 -12.02 12.99
N SER A 437 -22.39 -11.55 12.29
CA SER A 437 -21.25 -10.82 12.89
C SER A 437 -21.25 -9.36 12.48
N ARG A 438 -21.60 -8.48 13.42
CA ARG A 438 -21.55 -7.02 13.25
C ARG A 438 -20.10 -6.57 12.99
N TRP A 439 -19.90 -5.73 11.98
CA TRP A 439 -18.59 -5.12 11.72
C TRP A 439 -18.04 -4.42 12.96
N PRO A 440 -16.73 -4.54 13.25
CA PRO A 440 -16.14 -3.89 14.41
C PRO A 440 -16.30 -2.38 14.31
N LYS A 441 -16.66 -1.75 15.43
CA LYS A 441 -16.91 -0.30 15.50
C LYS A 441 -15.66 0.51 15.19
N TRP A 442 -14.50 0.01 15.60
CA TRP A 442 -13.21 0.66 15.42
C TRP A 442 -12.24 -0.33 14.79
N ILE A 443 -11.47 0.17 13.83
CA ILE A 443 -10.47 -0.62 13.11
C ILE A 443 -9.17 0.14 12.97
N LEU A 444 -8.07 -0.60 12.99
CA LEU A 444 -6.75 -0.18 12.51
C LEU A 444 -6.55 -0.72 11.09
N PHE A 445 -5.94 0.03 10.18
CA PHE A 445 -5.64 -0.42 8.81
C PHE A 445 -4.22 -0.04 8.36
N SER A 446 -3.50 -0.94 7.71
CA SER A 446 -2.11 -0.68 7.31
C SER A 446 -1.90 -0.29 5.84
N ARG A 447 -2.87 -0.55 4.96
CA ARG A 447 -2.74 -0.28 3.52
C ARG A 447 -3.97 0.41 2.96
N VAL A 448 -3.73 1.44 2.14
CA VAL A 448 -4.78 2.17 1.41
C VAL A 448 -4.59 1.99 -0.09
N HIS A 449 -5.69 1.72 -0.77
CA HIS A 449 -5.76 1.52 -2.22
C HIS A 449 -6.72 2.55 -2.80
N LEU A 450 -6.27 3.25 -3.84
CA LEU A 450 -7.16 4.07 -4.67
C LEU A 450 -7.67 3.19 -5.81
N SER A 451 -8.98 2.95 -5.82
CA SER A 451 -9.73 2.35 -6.92
C SER A 451 -10.56 3.42 -7.62
N ALA A 452 -10.88 3.24 -8.90
CA ALA A 452 -11.94 4.04 -9.50
C ALA A 452 -13.25 3.84 -8.70
N PRO A 453 -14.11 4.87 -8.55
CA PRO A 453 -15.41 4.71 -7.91
C PRO A 453 -16.17 3.60 -8.61
N VAL A 454 -16.45 2.53 -7.86
CA VAL A 454 -17.18 1.37 -8.37
C VAL A 454 -18.66 1.73 -8.35
N HIS A 455 -19.19 2.15 -9.51
CA HIS A 455 -20.64 2.21 -9.73
C HIS A 455 -21.30 0.82 -9.79
N ASP A 456 -20.53 -0.27 -9.67
CA ASP A 456 -21.01 -1.65 -9.82
C ASP A 456 -20.94 -2.43 -8.52
N ASN A 457 -22.00 -2.33 -7.71
CA ASN A 457 -22.37 -3.45 -6.86
C ASN A 457 -23.67 -4.01 -7.45
N PRO A 458 -23.72 -5.25 -7.96
CA PRO A 458 -24.95 -5.85 -8.50
C PRO A 458 -26.05 -6.08 -7.44
N LEU A 459 -25.79 -5.70 -6.18
CA LEU A 459 -26.77 -5.63 -5.09
C LEU A 459 -27.20 -4.20 -4.70
N ALA A 460 -26.63 -3.16 -5.32
CA ALA A 460 -27.03 -1.79 -5.08
C ALA A 460 -28.12 -1.40 -6.09
N THR A 461 -29.38 -1.44 -5.65
CA THR A 461 -30.47 -0.78 -6.34
C THR A 461 -30.16 0.71 -6.45
N SER A 462 -30.37 1.24 -7.66
CA SER A 462 -29.96 2.56 -8.16
C SER A 462 -30.72 3.76 -7.55
N THR A 463 -30.95 3.76 -6.23
CA THR A 463 -31.74 4.81 -5.55
C THR A 463 -31.21 5.16 -4.17
N SER A 464 -29.89 5.23 -3.98
CA SER A 464 -29.34 5.82 -2.75
C SER A 464 -28.23 6.83 -3.07
N ASN A 465 -28.45 8.09 -2.66
CA ASN A 465 -27.44 9.14 -2.52
C ASN A 465 -26.49 8.80 -1.36
N ASP A 466 -25.98 7.57 -1.31
CA ASP A 466 -25.13 7.12 -0.22
C ASP A 466 -23.67 7.48 -0.55
N PRO A 467 -23.00 8.36 0.21
CA PRO A 467 -21.63 8.80 -0.09
C PRO A 467 -20.62 7.64 -0.13
N ALA A 468 -20.99 6.48 0.42
CA ALA A 468 -20.25 5.22 0.34
C ALA A 468 -20.14 4.63 -1.09
N ILE A 469 -21.09 4.91 -1.99
CA ILE A 469 -21.05 4.43 -3.38
C ILE A 469 -20.06 5.24 -4.22
N ALA A 470 -19.81 6.50 -3.85
CA ALA A 470 -18.91 7.42 -4.56
C ALA A 470 -17.43 7.30 -4.15
N THR A 471 -17.09 6.62 -3.04
CA THR A 471 -15.72 6.67 -2.50
C THR A 471 -14.74 5.73 -3.18
N ALA A 472 -13.73 6.30 -3.82
CA ALA A 472 -12.65 5.62 -4.55
C ALA A 472 -11.62 4.89 -3.64
N THR A 473 -11.76 4.97 -2.32
CA THR A 473 -10.74 4.60 -1.33
C THR A 473 -11.10 3.28 -0.65
N CYS A 474 -10.27 2.24 -0.87
CA CYS A 474 -10.39 0.98 -0.15
C CYS A 474 -9.18 0.69 0.73
N ILE A 475 -9.42 0.05 1.88
CA ILE A 475 -8.40 -0.25 2.89
C ILE A 475 -8.23 -1.75 3.06
N SER A 476 -7.03 -2.19 3.43
CA SER A 476 -6.70 -3.60 3.69
C SER A 476 -5.65 -3.72 4.79
N GLY A 477 -5.47 -4.93 5.32
CA GLY A 477 -4.62 -5.12 6.50
C GLY A 477 -5.34 -4.52 7.70
N VAL A 478 -6.58 -4.97 7.93
CA VAL A 478 -7.48 -4.38 8.92
C VAL A 478 -7.45 -5.21 10.20
N SER A 479 -7.33 -4.58 11.37
CA SER A 479 -7.49 -5.21 12.69
C SER A 479 -8.59 -4.53 13.49
N ALA A 480 -9.44 -5.30 14.16
CA ALA A 480 -10.43 -4.76 15.09
C ALA A 480 -9.71 -4.21 16.33
N ILE A 481 -10.11 -3.03 16.80
CA ILE A 481 -9.53 -2.41 18.00
C ILE A 481 -10.62 -2.02 19.00
N GLU A 482 -10.25 -1.96 20.27
CA GLU A 482 -11.10 -1.40 21.32
C GLU A 482 -10.85 0.11 21.46
N PRO A 483 -11.89 0.92 21.68
CA PRO A 483 -11.74 2.37 21.82
C PRO A 483 -10.90 2.76 23.04
N ASP A 484 -10.95 1.98 24.12
CA ASP A 484 -10.24 2.27 25.37
C ASP A 484 -8.72 2.22 25.19
N TRP A 485 -8.23 1.37 24.28
CA TRP A 485 -6.79 1.30 23.95
C TRP A 485 -6.30 2.58 23.30
N LEU A 486 -7.16 3.31 22.57
CA LEU A 486 -6.77 4.60 22.00
C LEU A 486 -6.54 5.63 23.12
N MET A 487 -7.38 5.62 24.16
CA MET A 487 -7.25 6.51 25.32
C MET A 487 -5.97 6.20 26.10
N GLU A 488 -5.66 4.91 26.28
CA GLU A 488 -4.52 4.44 27.06
C GLU A 488 -3.18 4.64 26.34
N LEU A 489 -3.10 4.23 25.06
CA LEU A 489 -1.86 4.23 24.29
C LEU A 489 -1.55 5.61 23.68
N ALA A 490 -2.54 6.50 23.65
CA ALA A 490 -2.39 7.86 23.16
C ALA A 490 -3.24 8.88 23.93
N PRO A 491 -3.00 9.09 25.23
CA PRO A 491 -3.80 10.00 26.06
C PRO A 491 -3.77 11.44 25.56
N HIS A 492 -2.65 11.90 24.99
CA HIS A 492 -2.50 13.23 24.39
C HIS A 492 -3.40 13.47 23.18
N TYR A 493 -3.95 12.40 22.58
CA TYR A 493 -4.90 12.48 21.49
C TYR A 493 -6.30 12.91 21.95
N PHE A 494 -6.69 12.57 23.19
CA PHE A 494 -8.04 12.81 23.72
C PHE A 494 -8.11 13.93 24.75
N HIS A 495 -6.97 14.36 25.31
CA HIS A 495 -6.94 15.48 26.25
C HIS A 495 -7.24 16.85 25.62
N PHE A 496 -7.21 16.98 24.29
CA PHE A 496 -7.51 18.24 23.60
C PHE A 496 -8.49 18.05 22.43
N GLY A 497 -9.76 18.40 22.67
CA GLY A 497 -10.73 18.76 21.62
C GLY A 497 -11.48 17.63 20.92
N THR A 498 -11.08 16.36 21.06
CA THR A 498 -11.86 15.24 20.52
C THR A 498 -12.42 14.39 21.66
N ALA A 499 -13.74 14.48 21.84
CA ALA A 499 -14.58 13.52 22.54
C ALA A 499 -14.60 13.49 24.09
N ARG A 500 -14.18 14.56 24.81
CA ARG A 500 -14.70 14.71 26.19
C ARG A 500 -16.22 14.95 26.18
N GLU A 501 -16.78 15.50 25.09
CA GLU A 501 -18.24 15.69 24.93
C GLU A 501 -18.95 14.47 24.34
N HIS A 502 -18.31 13.67 23.48
CA HIS A 502 -18.94 12.49 22.86
C HIS A 502 -18.85 11.21 23.70
N ALA A 503 -17.83 11.06 24.56
CA ALA A 503 -17.75 9.94 25.50
C ALA A 503 -18.66 10.13 26.72
N LEU A 504 -19.02 11.37 27.06
CA LEU A 504 -19.93 11.69 28.17
C LEU A 504 -21.41 11.83 27.76
N SER A 505 -21.75 11.71 26.47
CA SER A 505 -23.14 11.80 25.98
C SER A 505 -23.81 10.44 25.72
N LYS A 506 -23.29 9.34 26.28
CA LYS A 506 -23.97 8.03 26.26
C LYS A 506 -23.98 7.38 27.62
#